data_AF-A0A1V2AXI6-F1
#
_entry.id   AF-A0A1V2AXI6-F1
#
_cell.length_a   1.000
_cell.length_b   1.000
_cell.length_c   1.000
_cell.angle_alpha   90.00
_cell.angle_beta   90.00
_cell.angle_gamma   90.00
#
_symmetry.space_group_name_H-M   'P 1'
#
loop_
_entity.id
_entity.type
_entity.pdbx_description
1 polymer ?
#
loop_
_entity_poly.entity_id
_entity_poly.type
_entity_poly.pdbx_seq_one_letter_code
_entity_poly.pdbx_strand_id
1 'polypeptide(L)'
;MKHNNTGPEIWAGIECTINRIGNVYHQQLEKSGHLNRLDDLDKFAALGIKTIRYPILWEQIAPGKLEDADWSWADERLNRLRQLGICPIIGFVHHGSGPIHTDLTDPEFPVKLAAYATVFAARYPWIKYYTPVNEPLTTARFSGLYGHWYPHGHDNNIFSIALINQCKAIVLSMQAIRRTIPDAKLVQTEDLCKIYSTPILAYQAAFENDRRWLSFDLLCGKVDENHPMWDELLSYNILPDTLTWFTDNICLPEIIGINHYLTSNRFLDENLSLYPDHFHGGNSYQRYADVEALRVPDIDSCQLYSLLKEVWNRYGLPIAITEVHLGGHREEQLRWLKECWETAQQLYTEDIDIKAITVWSLLGSFDWNSLVTRNDHFYESGVFDISNNTLRPTALSTMMKGLIKGHNYDIPLLNKPGFWKRADRFLLQYQSELVLSGFDDEMDDEPVAPVLIIESDTDLSNAFATCCRSRAIPYQMVSMHGQDQIDYLTVREMTELYKPWAVISTIAYNTNFRKHTSELMNLADMSVQNNSQLLVFLPDNAGCTIGLLKIMPDAMIVDRLQCSAEYSPVQVNRWMDLLIDKAFGAIDAA
;
A
#
# COMPACT_ATOMS: atom_id res chain seq x y z
N MET A 1 18.07 -13.53 -25.55
CA MET A 1 18.93 -12.36 -25.20
C MET A 1 19.29 -12.52 -23.74
N LYS A 2 20.57 -12.39 -23.37
CA LYS A 2 20.99 -12.50 -21.96
C LYS A 2 20.29 -11.41 -21.15
N HIS A 3 19.47 -11.79 -20.17
CA HIS A 3 18.89 -10.85 -19.21
C HIS A 3 20.05 -10.05 -18.60
N ASN A 4 19.93 -8.71 -18.61
CA ASN A 4 20.84 -7.90 -17.80
C ASN A 4 20.63 -8.32 -16.34
N ASN A 5 21.74 -8.70 -15.72
CA ASN A 5 21.86 -9.50 -14.51
C ASN A 5 21.63 -8.69 -13.22
N THR A 6 20.58 -7.86 -13.17
CA THR A 6 20.41 -6.82 -12.13
C THR A 6 19.23 -7.04 -11.17
N GLY A 7 18.57 -8.21 -11.20
CA GLY A 7 17.40 -8.49 -10.36
C GLY A 7 16.18 -7.60 -10.69
N PRO A 8 15.05 -7.76 -9.95
CA PRO A 8 13.91 -6.86 -10.05
C PRO A 8 14.27 -5.42 -9.68
N GLU A 9 13.69 -4.44 -10.36
CA GLU A 9 13.83 -3.02 -10.02
C GLU A 9 12.88 -2.59 -8.87
N ILE A 10 13.21 -1.47 -8.22
CA ILE A 10 12.28 -0.75 -7.36
C ILE A 10 11.71 0.45 -8.12
N TRP A 11 10.41 0.45 -8.33
CA TRP A 11 9.65 1.56 -8.88
C TRP A 11 8.94 2.34 -7.78
N ALA A 12 8.59 3.58 -8.07
CA ALA A 12 7.70 4.39 -7.24
C ALA A 12 6.29 4.46 -7.82
N GLY A 13 5.28 4.61 -6.97
CA GLY A 13 3.92 4.94 -7.40
C GLY A 13 3.29 5.96 -6.47
N ILE A 14 2.41 6.81 -7.03
CA ILE A 14 1.58 7.73 -6.24
C ILE A 14 0.13 7.29 -6.32
N GLU A 15 -0.59 7.43 -5.20
CA GLU A 15 -2.04 7.35 -5.20
C GLU A 15 -2.58 8.61 -5.90
N CYS A 16 -3.41 8.42 -6.92
CA CYS A 16 -3.87 9.46 -7.82
C CYS A 16 -5.33 9.33 -8.24
N THR A 17 -6.09 8.45 -7.59
CA THR A 17 -7.49 8.18 -7.88
C THR A 17 -8.29 9.46 -8.03
N ILE A 18 -9.06 9.52 -9.12
CA ILE A 18 -10.13 10.48 -9.36
C ILE A 18 -11.40 9.66 -9.54
N ASN A 19 -12.09 9.31 -8.47
CA ASN A 19 -13.37 8.60 -8.54
C ASN A 19 -14.53 9.58 -8.37
N ARG A 20 -15.71 9.16 -8.85
CA ARG A 20 -16.95 9.95 -8.80
C ARG A 20 -17.98 9.24 -7.94
N ILE A 21 -18.54 9.97 -6.97
CA ILE A 21 -19.65 9.55 -6.13
C ILE A 21 -20.81 10.50 -6.37
N GLY A 22 -21.88 10.02 -7.00
CA GLY A 22 -22.95 10.87 -7.51
C GLY A 22 -22.41 11.90 -8.50
N ASN A 23 -22.42 13.18 -8.13
CA ASN A 23 -21.87 14.28 -8.95
C ASN A 23 -20.58 14.89 -8.37
N VAL A 24 -20.00 14.27 -7.35
CA VAL A 24 -18.79 14.76 -6.68
C VAL A 24 -17.60 13.92 -7.10
N TYR A 25 -16.53 14.59 -7.51
CA TYR A 25 -15.24 13.98 -7.76
C TYR A 25 -14.38 14.05 -6.49
N HIS A 26 -13.77 12.94 -6.11
CA HIS A 26 -12.77 12.90 -5.05
C HIS A 26 -11.40 12.71 -5.69
N GLN A 27 -10.44 13.60 -5.38
CA GLN A 27 -9.14 13.64 -6.05
C GLN A 27 -7.98 13.47 -5.05
N GLN A 28 -7.20 12.40 -5.19
CA GLN A 28 -6.10 12.09 -4.26
C GLN A 28 -4.91 13.06 -4.40
N LEU A 29 -4.64 13.56 -5.61
CA LEU A 29 -3.55 14.53 -5.82
C LEU A 29 -3.82 15.89 -5.15
N GLU A 30 -5.09 16.27 -5.04
CA GLU A 30 -5.50 17.47 -4.30
C GLU A 30 -5.32 17.24 -2.79
N LYS A 31 -5.86 16.13 -2.27
CA LYS A 31 -5.76 15.77 -0.84
C LYS A 31 -4.32 15.64 -0.35
N SER A 32 -3.44 15.06 -1.16
CA SER A 32 -2.02 14.92 -0.83
C SER A 32 -1.22 16.23 -0.94
N GLY A 33 -1.82 17.27 -1.53
CA GLY A 33 -1.18 18.54 -1.85
C GLY A 33 -0.23 18.48 -3.05
N HIS A 34 -0.10 17.33 -3.72
CA HIS A 34 0.85 17.13 -4.81
C HIS A 34 0.56 18.03 -6.03
N LEU A 35 -0.70 18.41 -6.25
CA LEU A 35 -1.05 19.35 -7.32
C LEU A 35 -0.23 20.65 -7.23
N ASN A 36 0.07 21.12 -6.01
CA ASN A 36 0.72 22.40 -5.75
C ASN A 36 2.21 22.28 -5.37
N ARG A 37 2.74 21.06 -5.20
CA ARG A 37 4.13 20.85 -4.75
C ARG A 37 4.97 20.15 -5.83
N LEU A 38 5.57 20.93 -6.73
CA LEU A 38 6.48 20.39 -7.74
C LEU A 38 7.73 19.73 -7.12
N ASP A 39 8.26 20.31 -6.04
CA ASP A 39 9.49 19.84 -5.35
C ASP A 39 9.35 18.43 -4.74
N ASP A 40 8.14 17.87 -4.70
CA ASP A 40 7.94 16.46 -4.37
C ASP A 40 8.72 15.56 -5.33
N LEU A 41 8.79 15.92 -6.63
CA LEU A 41 9.51 15.13 -7.63
C LEU A 41 11.02 15.06 -7.35
N ASP A 42 11.60 16.13 -6.81
CA ASP A 42 12.99 16.16 -6.36
C ASP A 42 13.23 15.23 -5.17
N LYS A 43 12.31 15.24 -4.20
CA LYS A 43 12.36 14.32 -3.06
C LYS A 43 12.19 12.86 -3.50
N PHE A 44 11.36 12.60 -4.49
CA PHE A 44 11.21 11.27 -5.08
C PHE A 44 12.51 10.85 -5.77
N ALA A 45 13.12 11.73 -6.58
CA ALA A 45 14.40 11.46 -7.23
C ALA A 45 15.52 11.18 -6.22
N ALA A 46 15.53 11.87 -5.08
CA ALA A 46 16.48 11.66 -4.00
C ALA A 46 16.38 10.28 -3.32
N LEU A 47 15.29 9.52 -3.54
CA LEU A 47 15.20 8.11 -3.16
C LEU A 47 16.09 7.21 -4.05
N GLY A 48 16.47 7.68 -5.24
CA GLY A 48 17.29 6.94 -6.20
C GLY A 48 16.49 6.17 -7.27
N ILE A 49 15.16 6.33 -7.30
CA ILE A 49 14.30 5.69 -8.30
C ILE A 49 14.69 6.06 -9.73
N LYS A 50 14.44 5.13 -10.66
CA LYS A 50 14.59 5.34 -12.10
C LYS A 50 13.27 5.32 -12.84
N THR A 51 12.23 4.75 -12.23
CA THR A 51 10.91 4.59 -12.83
C THR A 51 9.83 4.95 -11.82
N ILE A 52 8.80 5.67 -12.28
CA ILE A 52 7.65 6.07 -11.47
C ILE A 52 6.34 5.85 -12.23
N ARG A 53 5.36 5.22 -11.60
CA ARG A 53 3.96 5.24 -12.07
C ARG A 53 3.38 6.62 -11.76
N TYR A 54 3.04 7.37 -12.81
CA TYR A 54 2.69 8.79 -12.68
C TYR A 54 1.41 9.14 -13.46
N PRO A 55 0.45 9.84 -12.83
CA PRO A 55 -0.82 10.23 -13.43
C PRO A 55 -0.68 11.41 -14.40
N ILE A 56 -1.33 11.31 -15.56
CA ILE A 56 -1.72 12.46 -16.39
C ILE A 56 -3.19 12.24 -16.75
N LEU A 57 -4.06 12.45 -15.76
CA LEU A 57 -5.43 11.97 -15.77
C LEU A 57 -6.33 12.82 -16.66
N TRP A 58 -7.18 12.14 -17.43
CA TRP A 58 -8.09 12.76 -18.38
C TRP A 58 -9.08 13.71 -17.68
N GLU A 59 -9.63 13.29 -16.54
CA GLU A 59 -10.56 14.07 -15.72
C GLU A 59 -9.97 15.38 -15.22
N GLN A 60 -8.67 15.41 -14.97
CA GLN A 60 -7.96 16.59 -14.47
C GLN A 60 -7.56 17.54 -15.61
N ILE A 61 -7.03 16.99 -16.70
CA ILE A 61 -6.47 17.78 -17.81
C ILE A 61 -7.57 18.33 -18.72
N ALA A 62 -8.62 17.55 -18.97
CA ALA A 62 -9.72 17.90 -19.85
C ALA A 62 -11.08 17.57 -19.23
N PRO A 63 -11.48 18.24 -18.12
CA PRO A 63 -12.77 18.01 -17.46
C PRO A 63 -13.96 18.38 -18.35
N GLY A 64 -13.76 19.33 -19.27
CA GLY A 64 -14.72 19.76 -20.28
C GLY A 64 -14.44 19.08 -21.62
N LYS A 65 -14.33 19.88 -22.69
CA LYS A 65 -13.97 19.36 -24.01
C LYS A 65 -12.45 19.22 -24.13
N LEU A 66 -11.99 18.30 -24.98
CA LEU A 66 -10.57 18.04 -25.18
C LEU A 66 -9.83 19.22 -25.81
N GLU A 67 -10.51 20.05 -26.62
CA GLU A 67 -9.90 21.23 -27.24
C GLU A 67 -9.52 22.31 -26.22
N ASP A 68 -10.19 22.30 -25.07
CA ASP A 68 -9.99 23.23 -23.95
C ASP A 68 -9.03 22.67 -22.89
N ALA A 69 -8.36 21.54 -23.16
CA ALA A 69 -7.48 20.86 -22.21
C ALA A 69 -6.33 21.75 -21.73
N ASP A 70 -6.14 21.81 -20.40
CA ASP A 70 -5.02 22.53 -19.78
C ASP A 70 -3.86 21.58 -19.50
N TRP A 71 -2.85 21.66 -20.36
CA TRP A 71 -1.63 20.85 -20.26
C TRP A 71 -0.56 21.44 -19.33
N SER A 72 -0.75 22.65 -18.79
CA SER A 72 0.29 23.37 -18.04
C SER A 72 0.83 22.56 -16.85
N TRP A 73 -0.06 21.89 -16.12
CA TRP A 73 0.32 21.01 -15.01
C TRP A 73 1.19 19.85 -15.50
N ALA A 74 0.73 19.13 -16.52
CA ALA A 74 1.44 18.00 -17.11
C ALA A 74 2.81 18.41 -17.69
N ASP A 75 2.88 19.55 -18.39
CA ASP A 75 4.11 20.09 -18.95
C ASP A 75 5.16 20.30 -17.87
N GLU A 76 4.78 20.96 -16.77
CA GLU A 76 5.69 21.27 -15.68
C GLU A 76 6.24 19.98 -15.03
N ARG A 77 5.37 19.01 -14.73
CA ARG A 77 5.76 17.78 -14.02
C ARG A 77 6.55 16.83 -14.91
N LEU A 78 6.12 16.62 -16.15
CA LEU A 78 6.81 15.73 -17.09
C LEU A 78 8.17 16.30 -17.51
N ASN A 79 8.29 17.63 -17.68
CA ASN A 79 9.60 18.25 -17.91
C ASN A 79 10.52 18.07 -16.69
N ARG A 80 10.00 18.22 -15.47
CA ARG A 80 10.79 18.00 -14.26
C ARG A 80 11.25 16.55 -14.11
N LEU A 81 10.37 15.57 -14.31
CA LEU A 81 10.73 14.14 -14.32
C LEU A 81 11.81 13.83 -15.36
N ARG A 82 11.70 14.41 -16.56
CA ARG A 82 12.71 14.27 -17.62
C ARG A 82 14.07 14.84 -17.23
N GLN A 83 14.10 16.03 -16.61
CA GLN A 83 15.34 16.64 -16.10
C GLN A 83 15.98 15.80 -15.00
N LEU A 84 15.17 15.17 -14.14
CA LEU A 84 15.62 14.27 -13.08
C LEU A 84 16.06 12.89 -13.61
N GLY A 85 15.87 12.61 -14.90
CA GLY A 85 16.21 11.33 -15.51
C GLY A 85 15.33 10.18 -15.03
N ILE A 86 14.09 10.47 -14.61
CA ILE A 86 13.11 9.47 -14.17
C ILE A 86 12.20 9.12 -15.35
N CYS A 87 12.03 7.82 -15.59
CA CYS A 87 11.13 7.25 -16.59
C CYS A 87 9.70 7.14 -16.02
N PRO A 88 8.72 7.90 -16.54
CA PRO A 88 7.34 7.73 -16.09
C PRO A 88 6.63 6.59 -16.84
N ILE A 89 5.80 5.85 -16.10
CA ILE A 89 4.74 4.99 -16.63
C ILE A 89 3.44 5.78 -16.49
N ILE A 90 2.87 6.23 -17.62
CA ILE A 90 1.78 7.23 -17.61
C ILE A 90 0.41 6.57 -17.53
N GLY A 91 -0.38 6.97 -16.53
CA GLY A 91 -1.79 6.61 -16.39
C GLY A 91 -2.75 7.71 -16.85
N PHE A 92 -3.85 7.35 -17.52
CA PHE A 92 -4.86 8.32 -17.98
C PHE A 92 -6.16 8.28 -17.20
N VAL A 93 -6.54 7.13 -16.63
CA VAL A 93 -7.69 6.99 -15.72
C VAL A 93 -7.30 6.04 -14.59
N HIS A 94 -7.58 6.43 -13.34
CA HIS A 94 -7.27 5.63 -12.15
C HIS A 94 -8.50 5.56 -11.24
N HIS A 95 -9.25 4.44 -11.33
CA HIS A 95 -10.57 4.26 -10.70
C HIS A 95 -11.61 5.34 -11.03
N GLY A 96 -11.36 6.12 -12.08
CA GLY A 96 -12.26 7.14 -12.58
C GLY A 96 -13.24 6.62 -13.60
N SER A 97 -14.27 7.42 -13.85
CA SER A 97 -15.26 7.17 -14.91
C SER A 97 -15.06 8.13 -16.09
N GLY A 98 -13.95 8.86 -16.17
CA GLY A 98 -13.75 9.91 -17.15
C GLY A 98 -14.43 11.24 -16.76
N PRO A 99 -14.26 12.27 -17.61
CA PRO A 99 -14.84 13.58 -17.37
C PRO A 99 -16.37 13.57 -17.36
N ILE A 100 -16.98 14.67 -16.90
CA ILE A 100 -18.44 14.79 -16.64
C ILE A 100 -19.35 14.46 -17.84
N HIS A 101 -18.82 14.49 -19.06
CA HIS A 101 -19.55 14.30 -20.32
C HIS A 101 -19.49 12.86 -20.87
N THR A 102 -18.92 11.93 -20.12
CA THR A 102 -18.86 10.49 -20.44
C THR A 102 -18.90 9.69 -19.13
N ASP A 103 -18.97 8.36 -19.25
CA ASP A 103 -18.82 7.43 -18.14
C ASP A 103 -18.44 6.04 -18.63
N LEU A 104 -18.22 5.09 -17.72
CA LEU A 104 -17.79 3.73 -18.07
C LEU A 104 -18.80 2.96 -18.93
N THR A 105 -20.07 3.37 -18.95
CA THR A 105 -21.13 2.74 -19.77
C THR A 105 -21.35 3.44 -21.11
N ASP A 106 -20.78 4.62 -21.31
CA ASP A 106 -20.83 5.34 -22.59
C ASP A 106 -20.07 4.56 -23.68
N PRO A 107 -20.74 4.12 -24.77
CA PRO A 107 -20.07 3.40 -25.86
C PRO A 107 -18.99 4.23 -26.57
N GLU A 108 -18.98 5.56 -26.40
CA GLU A 108 -17.94 6.43 -26.92
C GLU A 108 -16.74 6.60 -25.97
N PHE A 109 -16.83 6.15 -24.70
CA PHE A 109 -15.72 6.23 -23.73
C PHE A 109 -14.40 5.70 -24.31
N PRO A 110 -14.35 4.53 -25.01
CA PRO A 110 -13.12 4.03 -25.59
C PRO A 110 -12.48 4.96 -26.62
N VAL A 111 -13.29 5.57 -27.48
CA VAL A 111 -12.82 6.45 -28.56
C VAL A 111 -12.42 7.81 -28.00
N LYS A 112 -13.16 8.32 -27.00
CA LYS A 112 -12.86 9.58 -26.31
C LYS A 112 -11.53 9.50 -25.55
N LEU A 113 -11.27 8.41 -24.82
CA LEU A 113 -9.98 8.21 -24.16
C LEU A 113 -8.84 8.07 -25.18
N ALA A 114 -9.06 7.37 -26.30
CA ALA A 114 -8.07 7.25 -27.36
C ALA A 114 -7.75 8.62 -28.03
N ALA A 115 -8.73 9.51 -28.13
CA ALA A 115 -8.51 10.88 -28.61
C ALA A 115 -7.62 11.67 -27.64
N TYR A 116 -7.88 11.57 -26.32
CA TYR A 116 -7.01 12.14 -25.29
C TYR A 116 -5.57 11.58 -25.40
N ALA A 117 -5.44 10.25 -25.53
CA ALA A 117 -4.16 9.58 -25.69
C ALA A 117 -3.40 10.01 -26.96
N THR A 118 -4.12 10.31 -28.05
CA THR A 118 -3.54 10.85 -29.30
C THR A 118 -2.88 12.20 -29.06
N VAL A 119 -3.60 13.13 -28.42
CA VAL A 119 -3.09 14.47 -28.11
C VAL A 119 -1.91 14.37 -27.14
N PHE A 120 -2.00 13.52 -26.12
CA PHE A 120 -0.91 13.27 -25.19
C PHE A 120 0.35 12.76 -25.90
N ALA A 121 0.24 11.72 -26.74
CA ALA A 121 1.38 11.11 -27.42
C ALA A 121 2.07 12.07 -28.40
N ALA A 122 1.30 12.90 -29.11
CA ALA A 122 1.84 13.94 -29.98
C ALA A 122 2.62 15.01 -29.19
N ARG A 123 2.14 15.35 -28.00
CA ARG A 123 2.77 16.35 -27.13
C ARG A 123 4.02 15.83 -26.43
N TYR A 124 4.02 14.57 -25.99
CA TYR A 124 5.10 13.95 -25.23
C TYR A 124 5.67 12.70 -25.92
N PRO A 125 6.26 12.83 -27.13
CA PRO A 125 6.70 11.69 -27.95
C PRO A 125 7.87 10.89 -27.35
N TRP A 126 8.41 11.33 -26.21
CA TRP A 126 9.52 10.67 -25.51
C TRP A 126 9.06 9.64 -24.47
N ILE A 127 7.78 9.64 -24.11
CA ILE A 127 7.20 8.71 -23.14
C ILE A 127 7.08 7.34 -23.78
N LYS A 128 7.48 6.28 -23.06
CA LYS A 128 7.47 4.90 -23.59
C LYS A 128 6.52 3.96 -22.89
N TYR A 129 6.17 4.20 -21.63
CA TYR A 129 5.41 3.26 -20.82
C TYR A 129 4.07 3.87 -20.43
N TYR A 130 3.00 3.09 -20.56
CA TYR A 130 1.63 3.54 -20.40
C TYR A 130 0.79 2.52 -19.64
N THR A 131 -0.11 3.01 -18.80
CA THR A 131 -1.20 2.26 -18.15
C THR A 131 -2.49 3.05 -18.42
N PRO A 132 -3.07 3.02 -19.63
CA PRO A 132 -4.20 3.90 -19.98
C PRO A 132 -5.35 3.87 -18.97
N VAL A 133 -5.69 2.68 -18.47
CA VAL A 133 -6.68 2.46 -17.41
C VAL A 133 -6.08 1.55 -16.34
N ASN A 134 -6.09 2.00 -15.08
CA ASN A 134 -5.71 1.19 -13.93
C ASN A 134 -6.86 0.28 -13.50
N GLU A 135 -6.57 -1.02 -13.28
CA GLU A 135 -7.51 -2.00 -12.72
C GLU A 135 -8.93 -1.96 -13.32
N PRO A 136 -9.08 -2.25 -14.63
CA PRO A 136 -10.37 -2.16 -15.30
C PRO A 136 -11.41 -3.13 -14.72
N LEU A 137 -11.02 -4.32 -14.26
CA LEU A 137 -11.95 -5.28 -13.64
C LEU A 137 -12.40 -4.81 -12.26
N THR A 138 -11.47 -4.42 -11.38
CA THR A 138 -11.83 -3.91 -10.05
C THR A 138 -12.72 -2.68 -10.16
N THR A 139 -12.36 -1.73 -11.02
CA THR A 139 -13.16 -0.52 -11.25
C THR A 139 -14.55 -0.86 -11.80
N ALA A 140 -14.66 -1.80 -12.73
CA ALA A 140 -15.97 -2.26 -13.22
C ALA A 140 -16.81 -2.92 -12.14
N ARG A 141 -16.22 -3.73 -11.25
CA ARG A 141 -16.93 -4.38 -10.13
C ARG A 141 -17.47 -3.33 -9.17
N PHE A 142 -16.64 -2.39 -8.72
CA PHE A 142 -17.06 -1.32 -7.81
C PHE A 142 -18.10 -0.38 -8.43
N SER A 143 -18.03 -0.15 -9.73
CA SER A 143 -18.92 0.79 -10.42
C SER A 143 -20.23 0.16 -10.91
N GLY A 144 -20.20 -1.12 -11.30
CA GLY A 144 -21.30 -1.78 -12.00
C GLY A 144 -21.96 -2.94 -11.24
N LEU A 145 -21.25 -3.61 -10.32
CA LEU A 145 -21.83 -4.69 -9.49
C LEU A 145 -22.20 -4.18 -8.10
N TYR A 146 -21.28 -3.45 -7.46
CA TYR A 146 -21.42 -3.05 -6.05
C TYR A 146 -21.99 -1.66 -5.88
N GLY A 147 -22.01 -0.87 -6.96
CA GLY A 147 -22.56 0.48 -7.01
C GLY A 147 -21.87 1.49 -6.08
N HIS A 148 -20.62 1.24 -5.68
CA HIS A 148 -19.85 2.15 -4.85
C HIS A 148 -19.43 3.40 -5.63
N TRP A 149 -18.98 3.23 -6.86
CA TRP A 149 -18.51 4.32 -7.71
C TRP A 149 -19.45 4.54 -8.89
N TYR A 150 -19.39 5.72 -9.50
CA TYR A 150 -20.19 6.07 -10.67
C TYR A 150 -19.97 5.05 -11.82
N PRO A 151 -21.03 4.57 -12.51
CA PRO A 151 -22.42 5.08 -12.49
C PRO A 151 -23.35 4.45 -11.44
N HIS A 152 -22.81 3.77 -10.42
CA HIS A 152 -23.58 3.14 -9.35
C HIS A 152 -24.51 2.01 -9.83
N GLY A 153 -24.04 1.21 -10.78
CA GLY A 153 -24.74 0.00 -11.23
C GLY A 153 -24.78 -1.09 -10.17
N HIS A 154 -25.77 -1.97 -10.27
CA HIS A 154 -25.98 -3.11 -9.38
C HIS A 154 -26.33 -4.39 -10.14
N ASP A 155 -25.81 -4.54 -11.37
CA ASP A 155 -26.11 -5.67 -12.22
C ASP A 155 -24.94 -6.07 -13.14
N ASN A 156 -24.99 -7.33 -13.58
CA ASN A 156 -23.93 -7.92 -14.39
C ASN A 156 -23.80 -7.29 -15.79
N ASN A 157 -24.85 -6.69 -16.35
CA ASN A 157 -24.79 -6.05 -17.65
C ASN A 157 -24.01 -4.74 -17.57
N ILE A 158 -24.31 -3.87 -16.61
CA ILE A 158 -23.57 -2.61 -16.39
C ILE A 158 -22.10 -2.91 -16.10
N PHE A 159 -21.82 -3.88 -15.22
CA PHE A 159 -20.47 -4.36 -14.97
C PHE A 159 -19.73 -4.78 -16.24
N SER A 160 -20.37 -5.62 -17.06
CA SER A 160 -19.75 -6.16 -18.28
C SER A 160 -19.49 -5.06 -19.30
N ILE A 161 -20.44 -4.14 -19.49
CA ILE A 161 -20.26 -2.96 -20.36
C ILE A 161 -19.09 -2.11 -19.87
N ALA A 162 -19.03 -1.79 -18.57
CA ALA A 162 -17.95 -1.00 -17.98
C ALA A 162 -16.57 -1.67 -18.17
N LEU A 163 -16.47 -2.97 -17.94
CA LEU A 163 -15.24 -3.73 -18.15
C LEU A 163 -14.81 -3.70 -19.64
N ILE A 164 -15.75 -3.99 -20.55
CA ILE A 164 -15.49 -4.05 -21.98
C ILE A 164 -15.07 -2.68 -22.50
N ASN A 165 -15.77 -1.61 -22.11
CA ASN A 165 -15.44 -0.25 -22.53
C ASN A 165 -14.04 0.14 -22.04
N GLN A 166 -13.69 -0.14 -20.79
CA GLN A 166 -12.32 0.12 -20.30
C GLN A 166 -11.27 -0.69 -21.06
N CYS A 167 -11.49 -1.98 -21.32
CA CYS A 167 -10.56 -2.81 -22.09
C CYS A 167 -10.43 -2.32 -23.54
N LYS A 168 -11.54 -1.96 -24.20
CA LYS A 168 -11.50 -1.32 -25.53
C LYS A 168 -10.75 0.01 -25.48
N ALA A 169 -10.93 0.81 -24.43
CA ALA A 169 -10.25 2.08 -24.25
C ALA A 169 -8.74 1.91 -24.16
N ILE A 170 -8.26 0.88 -23.45
CA ILE A 170 -6.84 0.50 -23.40
C ILE A 170 -6.32 0.18 -24.80
N VAL A 171 -6.98 -0.74 -25.52
CA VAL A 171 -6.59 -1.16 -26.87
C VAL A 171 -6.52 0.04 -27.82
N LEU A 172 -7.59 0.84 -27.89
CA LEU A 172 -7.67 1.99 -28.79
C LEU A 172 -6.68 3.09 -28.41
N SER A 173 -6.45 3.33 -27.12
CA SER A 173 -5.43 4.28 -26.65
C SER A 173 -4.03 3.84 -27.07
N MET A 174 -3.69 2.55 -26.88
CA MET A 174 -2.38 2.03 -27.28
C MET A 174 -2.20 2.03 -28.79
N GLN A 175 -3.24 1.69 -29.57
CA GLN A 175 -3.21 1.82 -31.03
C GLN A 175 -2.97 3.28 -31.46
N ALA A 176 -3.66 4.24 -30.82
CA ALA A 176 -3.49 5.66 -31.10
C ALA A 176 -2.08 6.16 -30.74
N ILE A 177 -1.57 5.81 -29.57
CA ILE A 177 -0.22 6.15 -29.12
C ILE A 177 0.82 5.58 -30.09
N ARG A 178 0.71 4.29 -30.45
CA ARG A 178 1.68 3.59 -31.31
C ARG A 178 1.75 4.12 -32.75
N ARG A 179 0.75 4.89 -33.22
CA ARG A 179 0.85 5.64 -34.49
C ARG A 179 1.89 6.76 -34.43
N THR A 180 2.08 7.36 -33.26
CA THR A 180 3.06 8.44 -33.03
C THR A 180 4.37 7.89 -32.45
N ILE A 181 4.28 6.91 -31.55
CA ILE A 181 5.39 6.33 -30.79
C ILE A 181 5.38 4.80 -31.00
N PRO A 182 5.94 4.28 -32.10
CA PRO A 182 5.82 2.87 -32.46
C PRO A 182 6.36 1.87 -31.41
N ASP A 183 7.29 2.31 -30.55
CA ASP A 183 7.88 1.49 -29.48
C ASP A 183 7.21 1.68 -28.11
N ALA A 184 6.03 2.33 -28.06
CA ALA A 184 5.26 2.48 -26.84
C ALA A 184 4.77 1.14 -26.28
N LYS A 185 4.89 1.00 -24.96
CA LYS A 185 4.67 -0.21 -24.17
C LYS A 185 3.53 -0.04 -23.18
N LEU A 186 2.64 -1.02 -23.16
CA LEU A 186 1.58 -1.20 -22.19
C LEU A 186 2.12 -1.91 -20.95
N VAL A 187 1.95 -1.26 -19.80
CA VAL A 187 2.02 -1.88 -18.47
C VAL A 187 0.58 -1.94 -17.98
N GLN A 188 -0.08 -3.08 -18.13
CA GLN A 188 -1.48 -3.20 -17.73
C GLN A 188 -1.58 -3.73 -16.31
N THR A 189 -2.34 -3.05 -15.46
CA THR A 189 -2.51 -3.42 -14.05
C THR A 189 -3.89 -4.00 -13.76
N GLU A 190 -3.96 -4.90 -12.79
CA GLU A 190 -5.19 -5.38 -12.15
C GLU A 190 -4.92 -5.74 -10.68
N ASP A 191 -5.91 -5.59 -9.80
CA ASP A 191 -5.88 -6.21 -8.46
C ASP A 191 -6.17 -7.70 -8.61
N LEU A 192 -5.16 -8.52 -8.34
CA LEU A 192 -5.28 -9.96 -8.47
C LEU A 192 -5.51 -10.61 -7.10
N CYS A 193 -6.63 -11.30 -6.99
CA CYS A 193 -7.01 -12.05 -5.80
C CYS A 193 -7.25 -13.54 -6.11
N LYS A 194 -7.46 -14.33 -5.06
CA LYS A 194 -7.98 -15.70 -5.11
C LYS A 194 -9.13 -15.84 -4.14
N ILE A 195 -10.18 -16.51 -4.60
CA ILE A 195 -11.35 -16.81 -3.79
C ILE A 195 -11.27 -18.26 -3.32
N TYR A 196 -11.38 -18.43 -2.02
CA TYR A 196 -11.50 -19.72 -1.35
C TYR A 196 -12.94 -19.87 -0.85
N SER A 197 -13.34 -21.09 -0.52
CA SER A 197 -14.66 -21.31 0.05
C SER A 197 -14.75 -22.61 0.82
N THR A 198 -15.84 -22.75 1.56
CA THR A 198 -16.35 -24.05 1.97
C THR A 198 -16.70 -24.92 0.74
N PRO A 199 -16.86 -26.26 0.91
CA PRO A 199 -17.23 -27.15 -0.19
C PRO A 199 -18.58 -26.80 -0.86
N ILE A 200 -19.56 -26.27 -0.12
CA ILE A 200 -20.89 -25.92 -0.66
C ILE A 200 -20.79 -24.76 -1.66
N LEU A 201 -19.89 -23.81 -1.41
CA LEU A 201 -19.70 -22.61 -2.24
C LEU A 201 -18.60 -22.75 -3.29
N ALA A 202 -18.08 -23.97 -3.51
CA ALA A 202 -17.01 -24.23 -4.46
C ALA A 202 -17.35 -23.76 -5.90
N TYR A 203 -18.63 -23.81 -6.29
CA TYR A 203 -19.09 -23.31 -7.59
C TYR A 203 -18.88 -21.79 -7.73
N GLN A 204 -19.16 -21.03 -6.66
CA GLN A 204 -19.02 -19.57 -6.66
C GLN A 204 -17.54 -19.19 -6.62
N ALA A 205 -16.75 -19.87 -5.80
CA ALA A 205 -15.30 -19.67 -5.78
C ALA A 205 -14.67 -19.96 -7.14
N ALA A 206 -15.10 -21.03 -7.83
CA ALA A 206 -14.63 -21.33 -9.19
C ALA A 206 -15.00 -20.21 -10.17
N PHE A 207 -16.26 -19.77 -10.19
CA PHE A 207 -16.71 -18.66 -11.03
C PHE A 207 -15.88 -17.38 -10.82
N GLU A 208 -15.64 -16.99 -9.56
CA GLU A 208 -14.85 -15.79 -9.27
C GLU A 208 -13.37 -15.95 -9.65
N ASN A 209 -12.81 -17.15 -9.48
CA ASN A 209 -11.44 -17.46 -9.86
C ASN A 209 -11.23 -17.55 -11.39
N ASP A 210 -12.30 -17.75 -12.16
CA ASP A 210 -12.31 -17.54 -13.61
C ASP A 210 -12.47 -16.05 -13.95
N ARG A 211 -13.38 -15.35 -13.26
CA ARG A 211 -13.67 -13.93 -13.49
C ARG A 211 -12.47 -13.01 -13.27
N ARG A 212 -11.64 -13.28 -12.26
CA ARG A 212 -10.45 -12.45 -11.92
C ARG A 212 -9.46 -12.27 -13.07
N TRP A 213 -9.49 -13.12 -14.09
CA TRP A 213 -8.60 -13.04 -15.25
C TRP A 213 -9.14 -12.17 -16.39
N LEU A 214 -10.43 -11.81 -16.35
CA LEU A 214 -11.16 -11.29 -17.51
C LEU A 214 -10.50 -10.10 -18.20
N SER A 215 -10.02 -9.09 -17.46
CA SER A 215 -9.41 -7.91 -18.07
C SER A 215 -8.16 -8.27 -18.87
N PHE A 216 -7.27 -9.10 -18.30
CA PHE A 216 -6.09 -9.59 -19.00
C PHE A 216 -6.45 -10.53 -20.16
N ASP A 217 -7.41 -11.43 -19.97
CA ASP A 217 -7.82 -12.37 -21.02
C ASP A 217 -8.44 -11.66 -22.22
N LEU A 218 -9.27 -10.63 -21.99
CA LEU A 218 -9.81 -9.80 -23.06
C LEU A 218 -8.66 -9.13 -23.84
N LEU A 219 -7.73 -8.46 -23.15
CA LEU A 219 -6.61 -7.79 -23.81
C LEU A 219 -5.67 -8.75 -24.54
N CYS A 220 -5.53 -9.98 -24.04
CA CYS A 220 -4.73 -11.03 -24.66
C CYS A 220 -5.47 -11.83 -25.74
N GLY A 221 -6.74 -11.52 -26.02
CA GLY A 221 -7.55 -12.24 -27.02
C GLY A 221 -7.84 -13.70 -26.64
N LYS A 222 -7.91 -14.01 -25.33
CA LYS A 222 -8.15 -15.36 -24.80
C LYS A 222 -9.63 -15.67 -24.53
N VAL A 223 -10.52 -14.67 -24.59
CA VAL A 223 -11.96 -14.87 -24.38
C VAL A 223 -12.62 -15.26 -25.71
N ASP A 224 -12.66 -16.55 -25.99
CA ASP A 224 -13.37 -17.17 -27.11
C ASP A 224 -14.55 -18.04 -26.64
N GLU A 225 -15.23 -18.73 -27.57
CA GLU A 225 -16.38 -19.60 -27.30
C GLU A 225 -16.10 -20.77 -26.34
N ASN A 226 -14.83 -21.11 -26.09
CA ASN A 226 -14.43 -22.14 -25.14
C ASN A 226 -14.00 -21.56 -23.78
N HIS A 227 -13.99 -20.24 -23.64
CA HIS A 227 -13.60 -19.57 -22.40
C HIS A 227 -14.68 -19.77 -21.32
N PRO A 228 -14.33 -20.09 -20.06
CA PRO A 228 -15.31 -20.34 -18.99
C PRO A 228 -16.33 -19.22 -18.75
N MET A 229 -15.92 -17.98 -19.02
CA MET A 229 -16.78 -16.79 -18.85
C MET A 229 -17.58 -16.40 -20.10
N TRP A 230 -17.47 -17.14 -21.22
CA TRP A 230 -18.12 -16.78 -22.48
C TRP A 230 -19.65 -16.77 -22.35
N ASP A 231 -20.24 -17.89 -21.98
CA ASP A 231 -21.70 -18.04 -21.86
C ASP A 231 -22.27 -17.09 -20.79
N GLU A 232 -21.52 -16.87 -19.70
CA GLU A 232 -21.89 -15.91 -18.66
C GLU A 232 -21.98 -14.49 -19.21
N LEU A 233 -20.97 -14.02 -19.96
CA LEU A 233 -20.99 -12.70 -20.58
C LEU A 233 -22.14 -12.56 -21.59
N LEU A 234 -22.45 -13.61 -22.37
CA LEU A 234 -23.61 -13.60 -23.27
C LEU A 234 -24.93 -13.49 -22.50
N SER A 235 -25.06 -14.21 -21.38
CA SER A 235 -26.22 -14.14 -20.50
C SER A 235 -26.41 -12.74 -19.89
N TYR A 236 -25.34 -11.95 -19.80
CA TYR A 236 -25.36 -10.55 -19.39
C TYR A 236 -25.63 -9.59 -20.54
N ASN A 237 -26.20 -10.06 -21.65
CA ASN A 237 -26.52 -9.29 -22.86
C ASN A 237 -25.30 -8.70 -23.59
N ILE A 238 -24.11 -9.28 -23.42
CA ILE A 238 -22.96 -8.95 -24.27
C ILE A 238 -23.10 -9.73 -25.58
N LEU A 239 -23.00 -9.03 -26.71
CA LEU A 239 -23.07 -9.67 -28.03
C LEU A 239 -21.77 -10.43 -28.32
N PRO A 240 -21.81 -11.61 -28.97
CA PRO A 240 -20.60 -12.35 -29.38
C PRO A 240 -19.59 -11.49 -30.15
N ASP A 241 -20.08 -10.65 -31.07
CA ASP A 241 -19.24 -9.73 -31.86
C ASP A 241 -18.46 -8.72 -31.00
N THR A 242 -18.96 -8.42 -29.80
CA THR A 242 -18.24 -7.56 -28.84
C THR A 242 -17.02 -8.26 -28.26
N LEU A 243 -17.10 -9.58 -28.06
CA LEU A 243 -16.01 -10.39 -27.51
C LEU A 243 -15.00 -10.76 -28.61
N THR A 244 -15.46 -11.17 -29.79
CA THR A 244 -14.58 -11.47 -30.94
C THR A 244 -13.82 -10.24 -31.42
N TRP A 245 -14.32 -9.03 -31.17
CA TRP A 245 -13.55 -7.81 -31.41
C TRP A 245 -12.16 -7.84 -30.74
N PHE A 246 -12.02 -8.45 -29.55
CA PHE A 246 -10.74 -8.54 -28.85
C PHE A 246 -9.79 -9.57 -29.46
N THR A 247 -10.29 -10.64 -30.08
CA THR A 247 -9.45 -11.58 -30.83
C THR A 247 -8.89 -10.95 -32.10
N ASP A 248 -9.62 -9.99 -32.68
CA ASP A 248 -9.15 -9.20 -33.84
C ASP A 248 -8.27 -8.01 -33.43
N ASN A 249 -8.32 -7.57 -32.17
CA ASN A 249 -7.64 -6.38 -31.65
C ASN A 249 -6.81 -6.68 -30.40
N ILE A 250 -6.01 -7.76 -30.46
CA ILE A 250 -5.13 -8.17 -29.36
C ILE A 250 -4.19 -7.02 -28.98
N CYS A 251 -4.13 -6.70 -27.69
CA CYS A 251 -3.21 -5.72 -27.14
C CYS A 251 -2.47 -6.33 -25.94
N LEU A 252 -1.50 -7.20 -26.25
CA LEU A 252 -0.65 -7.81 -25.25
C LEU A 252 0.07 -6.74 -24.42
N PRO A 253 0.01 -6.80 -23.08
CA PRO A 253 0.87 -6.00 -22.24
C PRO A 253 2.34 -6.40 -22.45
N GLU A 254 3.21 -5.42 -22.57
CA GLU A 254 4.65 -5.66 -22.47
C GLU A 254 5.05 -6.04 -21.04
N ILE A 255 4.27 -5.61 -20.04
CA ILE A 255 4.39 -6.00 -18.63
C ILE A 255 2.99 -6.18 -18.04
N ILE A 256 2.74 -7.34 -17.43
CA ILE A 256 1.58 -7.57 -16.57
C ILE A 256 1.89 -7.00 -15.19
N GLY A 257 1.13 -5.99 -14.80
CA GLY A 257 1.18 -5.37 -13.49
C GLY A 257 0.19 -6.05 -12.54
N ILE A 258 0.68 -6.52 -11.41
CA ILE A 258 -0.13 -7.12 -10.35
C ILE A 258 -0.17 -6.16 -9.18
N ASN A 259 -1.36 -5.65 -8.90
CA ASN A 259 -1.68 -5.02 -7.62
C ASN A 259 -2.15 -6.14 -6.69
N HIS A 260 -1.64 -6.18 -5.46
CA HIS A 260 -2.04 -7.20 -4.50
C HIS A 260 -1.92 -6.68 -3.08
N TYR A 261 -3.02 -6.81 -2.34
CA TYR A 261 -3.12 -6.42 -0.94
C TYR A 261 -3.39 -7.66 -0.10
N LEU A 262 -2.97 -7.62 1.17
CA LEU A 262 -3.17 -8.74 2.10
C LEU A 262 -4.64 -9.18 2.17
N THR A 263 -5.58 -8.23 2.07
CA THR A 263 -7.02 -8.45 2.11
C THR A 263 -7.67 -8.77 0.76
N SER A 264 -6.89 -8.81 -0.34
CA SER A 264 -7.39 -9.11 -1.69
C SER A 264 -7.98 -10.52 -1.74
N ASN A 265 -7.31 -11.51 -1.14
CA ASN A 265 -7.80 -12.89 -1.11
C ASN A 265 -9.01 -13.02 -0.20
N ARG A 266 -10.07 -13.69 -0.68
CA ARG A 266 -11.37 -13.77 0.01
C ARG A 266 -11.76 -15.22 0.30
N PHE A 267 -12.58 -15.40 1.32
CA PHE A 267 -13.18 -16.69 1.67
C PHE A 267 -14.69 -16.56 1.73
N LEU A 268 -15.39 -17.50 1.08
CA LEU A 268 -16.85 -17.57 1.06
C LEU A 268 -17.35 -18.70 1.97
N ASP A 269 -18.30 -18.36 2.85
CA ASP A 269 -18.86 -19.29 3.84
C ASP A 269 -20.39 -19.20 3.88
N GLU A 270 -21.09 -20.33 3.78
CA GLU A 270 -22.55 -20.40 3.83
C GLU A 270 -23.11 -20.12 5.22
N ASN A 271 -22.30 -20.27 6.28
CA ASN A 271 -22.75 -20.10 7.66
C ASN A 271 -22.71 -18.63 8.10
N LEU A 272 -23.69 -17.85 7.63
CA LEU A 272 -23.85 -16.43 7.95
C LEU A 272 -23.85 -16.14 9.46
N SER A 273 -24.34 -17.07 10.29
CA SER A 273 -24.45 -16.85 11.74
C SER A 273 -23.09 -16.72 12.46
N LEU A 274 -22.00 -17.16 11.83
CA LEU A 274 -20.64 -16.98 12.34
C LEU A 274 -20.13 -15.56 12.15
N TYR A 275 -20.73 -14.78 11.25
CA TYR A 275 -20.18 -13.51 10.80
C TYR A 275 -21.15 -12.35 11.08
N PRO A 276 -20.63 -11.16 11.42
CA PRO A 276 -21.43 -9.94 11.41
C PRO A 276 -22.11 -9.64 10.06
N ASP A 277 -23.26 -8.96 10.10
CA ASP A 277 -24.08 -8.65 8.92
C ASP A 277 -23.33 -7.90 7.81
N HIS A 278 -22.30 -7.12 8.14
CA HIS A 278 -21.52 -6.37 7.16
C HIS A 278 -20.67 -7.26 6.24
N PHE A 279 -20.46 -8.54 6.59
CA PHE A 279 -19.85 -9.54 5.71
C PHE A 279 -20.87 -10.31 4.87
N HIS A 280 -22.17 -10.14 5.11
CA HIS A 280 -23.20 -10.95 4.46
C HIS A 280 -23.47 -10.45 3.04
N GLY A 281 -22.97 -11.20 2.06
CA GLY A 281 -23.23 -11.01 0.64
C GLY A 281 -24.12 -12.11 0.05
N GLY A 282 -23.95 -12.34 -1.24
CA GLY A 282 -24.60 -13.43 -1.96
C GLY A 282 -24.64 -13.21 -3.46
N ASN A 283 -25.08 -14.25 -4.15
CA ASN A 283 -25.48 -14.21 -5.55
C ASN A 283 -27.00 -14.46 -5.66
N SER A 284 -27.52 -14.67 -6.87
CA SER A 284 -28.94 -14.98 -7.11
C SER A 284 -29.41 -16.34 -6.59
N TYR A 285 -28.49 -17.22 -6.21
CA TYR A 285 -28.75 -18.60 -5.79
C TYR A 285 -28.65 -18.79 -4.28
N GLN A 286 -27.68 -18.13 -3.65
CA GLN A 286 -27.29 -18.38 -2.27
C GLN A 286 -26.74 -17.12 -1.61
N ARG A 287 -27.08 -16.94 -0.33
CA ARG A 287 -26.47 -15.96 0.56
C ARG A 287 -25.29 -16.60 1.28
N TYR A 288 -24.21 -15.85 1.44
CA TYR A 288 -22.98 -16.30 2.09
C TYR A 288 -22.22 -15.12 2.69
N ALA A 289 -21.33 -15.39 3.63
CA ALA A 289 -20.39 -14.41 4.13
C ALA A 289 -19.20 -14.32 3.17
N ASP A 290 -18.74 -13.10 2.90
CA ASP A 290 -17.51 -12.81 2.17
C ASP A 290 -16.53 -12.11 3.11
N VAL A 291 -15.46 -12.79 3.49
CA VAL A 291 -14.45 -12.30 4.44
C VAL A 291 -13.04 -12.34 3.86
N GLU A 292 -12.11 -11.61 4.46
CA GLU A 292 -10.70 -11.71 4.12
C GLU A 292 -10.20 -13.12 4.43
N ALA A 293 -9.63 -13.82 3.43
CA ALA A 293 -9.14 -15.19 3.60
C ALA A 293 -8.04 -15.30 4.65
N LEU A 294 -7.25 -14.24 4.86
CA LEU A 294 -6.20 -14.19 5.90
C LEU A 294 -6.75 -14.29 7.33
N ARG A 295 -8.05 -14.00 7.52
CA ARG A 295 -8.74 -14.00 8.81
C ARG A 295 -9.37 -15.35 9.14
N VAL A 296 -9.24 -16.35 8.27
CA VAL A 296 -9.82 -17.69 8.41
C VAL A 296 -8.69 -18.73 8.62
N PRO A 297 -8.80 -19.64 9.61
CA PRO A 297 -7.82 -20.71 9.83
C PRO A 297 -7.68 -21.67 8.65
N ASP A 298 -6.55 -22.38 8.59
CA ASP A 298 -6.24 -23.45 7.61
C ASP A 298 -6.26 -23.04 6.12
N ILE A 299 -6.42 -21.75 5.83
CA ILE A 299 -6.25 -21.21 4.50
C ILE A 299 -4.87 -20.58 4.40
N ASP A 300 -4.02 -21.17 3.56
CA ASP A 300 -2.79 -20.52 3.14
C ASP A 300 -3.09 -19.44 2.09
N SER A 301 -3.62 -18.33 2.58
CA SER A 301 -4.20 -17.24 1.81
C SER A 301 -3.22 -16.11 1.53
N CYS A 302 -1.98 -16.16 2.01
CA CYS A 302 -1.01 -15.07 1.85
C CYS A 302 0.06 -15.35 0.78
N GLN A 303 -0.20 -16.26 -0.17
CA GLN A 303 0.82 -16.65 -1.14
C GLN A 303 0.81 -15.80 -2.42
N LEU A 304 1.29 -14.55 -2.30
CA LEU A 304 1.65 -13.72 -3.46
C LEU A 304 2.54 -14.49 -4.44
N TYR A 305 3.48 -15.27 -3.93
CA TYR A 305 4.33 -16.17 -4.72
C TYR A 305 3.54 -17.09 -5.66
N SER A 306 2.53 -17.79 -5.16
CA SER A 306 1.72 -18.72 -5.95
C SER A 306 0.84 -18.00 -6.96
N LEU A 307 0.28 -16.84 -6.59
CA LEU A 307 -0.46 -15.99 -7.52
C LEU A 307 0.39 -15.53 -8.70
N LEU A 308 1.61 -15.05 -8.45
CA LEU A 308 2.52 -14.61 -9.51
C LEU A 308 2.95 -15.79 -10.41
N LYS A 309 3.09 -17.01 -9.86
CA LYS A 309 3.28 -18.22 -10.67
C LYS A 309 2.08 -18.54 -11.55
N GLU A 310 0.86 -18.39 -11.06
CA GLU A 310 -0.35 -18.56 -11.87
C GLU A 310 -0.39 -17.57 -13.03
N VAL A 311 -0.04 -16.30 -12.78
CA VAL A 311 0.09 -15.27 -13.82
C VAL A 311 1.12 -15.68 -14.87
N TRP A 312 2.33 -16.05 -14.44
CA TRP A 312 3.41 -16.48 -15.33
C TRP A 312 2.99 -17.68 -16.18
N ASN A 313 2.40 -18.70 -15.57
CA ASN A 313 1.96 -19.91 -16.27
C ASN A 313 0.83 -19.62 -17.27
N ARG A 314 -0.06 -18.66 -16.98
CA ARG A 314 -1.19 -18.31 -17.85
C ARG A 314 -0.77 -17.49 -19.07
N TYR A 315 0.16 -16.55 -18.90
CA TYR A 315 0.49 -15.56 -19.93
C TYR A 315 1.90 -15.68 -20.50
N GLY A 316 2.89 -16.13 -19.73
CA GLY A 316 4.30 -16.18 -20.16
C GLY A 316 4.87 -14.80 -20.49
N LEU A 317 4.31 -13.73 -19.92
CA LEU A 317 4.71 -12.35 -20.14
C LEU A 317 5.46 -11.80 -18.91
N PRO A 318 6.33 -10.79 -19.07
CA PRO A 318 6.97 -10.09 -17.96
C PRO A 318 5.99 -9.60 -16.91
N ILE A 319 6.38 -9.70 -15.64
CA ILE A 319 5.51 -9.32 -14.50
C ILE A 319 6.16 -8.19 -13.70
N ALA A 320 5.36 -7.26 -13.22
CA ALA A 320 5.76 -6.33 -12.16
C ALA A 320 4.70 -6.34 -11.06
N ILE A 321 5.12 -6.22 -9.80
CA ILE A 321 4.20 -5.94 -8.70
C ILE A 321 3.98 -4.44 -8.70
N THR A 322 2.83 -3.98 -9.19
CA THR A 322 2.63 -2.56 -9.56
C THR A 322 2.08 -1.69 -8.43
N GLU A 323 1.62 -2.30 -7.34
CA GLU A 323 1.27 -1.64 -6.08
C GLU A 323 1.62 -2.55 -4.90
N VAL A 324 2.47 -2.05 -4.00
CA VAL A 324 2.80 -2.66 -2.70
C VAL A 324 2.57 -1.63 -1.61
N HIS A 325 1.44 -1.74 -0.92
CA HIS A 325 1.08 -0.90 0.24
C HIS A 325 0.42 -1.74 1.33
N LEU A 326 0.51 -1.25 2.56
CA LEU A 326 -0.29 -1.73 3.66
C LEU A 326 -0.75 -0.55 4.51
N GLY A 327 -2.06 -0.38 4.66
CA GLY A 327 -2.62 0.53 5.65
C GLY A 327 -2.31 0.02 7.05
N GLY A 328 -1.77 0.87 7.93
CA GLY A 328 -1.45 0.50 9.30
C GLY A 328 -0.15 1.12 9.83
N HIS A 329 0.46 0.41 10.79
CA HIS A 329 1.65 0.84 11.52
C HIS A 329 2.95 0.62 10.74
N ARG A 330 4.00 1.38 11.08
CA ARG A 330 5.23 1.44 10.29
C ARG A 330 5.92 0.09 10.11
N GLU A 331 6.03 -0.71 11.15
CA GLU A 331 6.65 -2.03 11.11
C GLU A 331 5.90 -3.01 10.22
N GLU A 332 4.57 -2.98 10.21
CA GLU A 332 3.76 -3.83 9.33
C GLU A 332 3.96 -3.44 7.86
N GLN A 333 4.05 -2.13 7.57
CA GLN A 333 4.39 -1.66 6.23
C GLN A 333 5.77 -2.13 5.76
N LEU A 334 6.77 -2.06 6.64
CA LEU A 334 8.13 -2.54 6.36
C LEU A 334 8.16 -4.06 6.13
N ARG A 335 7.46 -4.83 6.98
CA ARG A 335 7.33 -6.30 6.85
C ARG A 335 6.68 -6.68 5.53
N TRP A 336 5.62 -5.97 5.12
CA TRP A 336 4.91 -6.25 3.88
C TRP A 336 5.78 -5.97 2.66
N LEU A 337 6.44 -4.80 2.63
CA LEU A 337 7.37 -4.47 1.55
C LEU A 337 8.52 -5.48 1.46
N LYS A 338 9.06 -5.95 2.60
CA LYS A 338 10.11 -6.98 2.64
C LYS A 338 9.60 -8.27 2.01
N GLU A 339 8.42 -8.72 2.40
CA GLU A 339 7.83 -9.98 1.91
C GLU A 339 7.57 -9.94 0.40
N CYS A 340 7.04 -8.83 -0.13
CA CYS A 340 6.86 -8.65 -1.57
C CYS A 340 8.20 -8.63 -2.32
N TRP A 341 9.21 -7.96 -1.76
CA TRP A 341 10.55 -7.91 -2.35
C TRP A 341 11.23 -9.28 -2.37
N GLU A 342 11.21 -10.01 -1.27
CA GLU A 342 11.77 -11.37 -1.16
C GLU A 342 11.05 -12.33 -2.11
N THR A 343 9.73 -12.23 -2.21
CA THR A 343 8.93 -13.00 -3.18
C THR A 343 9.35 -12.71 -4.62
N ALA A 344 9.52 -11.43 -4.97
CA ALA A 344 9.96 -11.01 -6.30
C ALA A 344 11.38 -11.52 -6.63
N GLN A 345 12.31 -11.42 -5.66
CA GLN A 345 13.66 -11.96 -5.81
C GLN A 345 13.67 -13.47 -5.97
N GLN A 346 12.88 -14.19 -5.17
CA GLN A 346 12.78 -15.64 -5.26
C GLN A 346 12.27 -16.06 -6.65
N LEU A 347 11.17 -15.49 -7.12
CA LEU A 347 10.62 -15.81 -8.45
C LEU A 347 11.60 -15.47 -9.58
N TYR A 348 12.35 -14.36 -9.46
CA TYR A 348 13.41 -14.03 -10.40
C TYR A 348 14.51 -15.10 -10.44
N THR A 349 14.90 -15.67 -9.29
CA THR A 349 15.88 -16.76 -9.23
C THR A 349 15.35 -18.09 -9.78
N GLU A 350 14.02 -18.21 -9.92
CA GLU A 350 13.33 -19.35 -10.52
C GLU A 350 13.00 -19.12 -12.02
N ASP A 351 13.71 -18.21 -12.68
CA ASP A 351 13.57 -17.86 -14.10
C ASP A 351 12.19 -17.30 -14.50
N ILE A 352 11.40 -16.78 -13.55
CA ILE A 352 10.20 -15.98 -13.85
C ILE A 352 10.65 -14.53 -14.11
N ASP A 353 10.19 -13.94 -15.22
CA ASP A 353 10.63 -12.60 -15.64
C ASP A 353 9.95 -11.47 -14.84
N ILE A 354 10.30 -11.39 -13.55
CA ILE A 354 9.91 -10.31 -12.64
C ILE A 354 10.76 -9.07 -12.93
N LYS A 355 10.10 -8.01 -13.40
CA LYS A 355 10.74 -6.74 -13.77
C LYS A 355 10.95 -5.82 -12.58
N ALA A 356 9.95 -5.71 -11.70
CA ALA A 356 9.98 -4.74 -10.62
C ALA A 356 8.97 -5.03 -9.53
N ILE A 357 9.17 -4.37 -8.39
CA ILE A 357 8.11 -4.04 -7.44
C ILE A 357 7.94 -2.53 -7.38
N THR A 358 6.71 -2.06 -7.14
CA THR A 358 6.40 -0.64 -7.03
C THR A 358 5.98 -0.32 -5.61
N VAL A 359 6.78 0.50 -4.91
CA VAL A 359 6.42 0.98 -3.58
C VAL A 359 5.29 1.99 -3.76
N TRP A 360 4.08 1.57 -3.41
CA TRP A 360 2.90 2.38 -3.49
C TRP A 360 2.37 2.63 -2.06
N SER A 361 1.90 3.81 -1.70
CA SER A 361 2.11 5.07 -2.39
C SER A 361 3.24 5.87 -1.75
N LEU A 362 3.89 6.73 -2.54
CA LEU A 362 4.92 7.63 -2.03
C LEU A 362 4.35 8.63 -1.02
N LEU A 363 3.13 9.12 -1.24
CA LEU A 363 2.50 10.20 -0.47
C LEU A 363 1.40 9.71 0.49
N GLY A 364 1.25 8.41 0.65
CA GLY A 364 0.11 7.85 1.37
C GLY A 364 -1.19 7.91 0.56
N SER A 365 -2.30 7.63 1.22
CA SER A 365 -3.61 7.54 0.58
C SER A 365 -4.69 8.09 1.52
N PHE A 366 -5.83 8.49 0.96
CA PHE A 366 -6.94 9.05 1.74
C PHE A 366 -8.24 8.30 1.52
N ASP A 367 -8.98 8.04 2.60
CA ASP A 367 -10.34 7.52 2.63
C ASP A 367 -10.57 6.14 1.98
N TRP A 368 -9.50 5.38 1.70
CA TRP A 368 -9.59 4.01 1.18
C TRP A 368 -10.18 3.01 2.16
N ASN A 369 -10.11 3.29 3.47
CA ASN A 369 -10.87 2.58 4.49
C ASN A 369 -12.40 2.62 4.24
N SER A 370 -12.86 3.52 3.38
CA SER A 370 -14.25 3.62 2.91
C SER A 370 -14.40 3.39 1.41
N LEU A 371 -13.40 2.80 0.75
CA LEU A 371 -13.31 2.67 -0.72
C LEU A 371 -13.48 4.01 -1.44
N VAL A 372 -13.00 5.10 -0.84
CA VAL A 372 -13.13 6.47 -1.37
C VAL A 372 -14.60 6.86 -1.67
N THR A 373 -15.55 6.29 -0.91
CA THR A 373 -16.98 6.65 -1.00
C THR A 373 -17.34 7.80 -0.07
N ARG A 374 -16.45 8.13 0.87
CA ARG A 374 -16.61 9.21 1.84
C ARG A 374 -15.44 10.19 1.75
N ASN A 375 -15.61 11.34 2.40
CA ASN A 375 -14.57 12.36 2.50
C ASN A 375 -14.28 12.67 3.97
N ASP A 376 -13.85 11.65 4.70
CA ASP A 376 -13.55 11.74 6.13
C ASP A 376 -12.15 12.31 6.39
N HIS A 377 -11.34 12.47 5.34
CA HIS A 377 -9.93 12.84 5.40
C HIS A 377 -9.11 11.86 6.26
N PHE A 378 -9.49 10.59 6.27
CA PHE A 378 -8.72 9.53 6.91
C PHE A 378 -7.46 9.28 6.09
N TYR A 379 -6.29 9.57 6.67
CA TYR A 379 -5.00 9.52 5.99
C TYR A 379 -4.18 8.30 6.43
N GLU A 380 -3.70 7.53 5.46
CA GLU A 380 -2.76 6.42 5.65
C GLU A 380 -1.38 6.81 5.12
N SER A 381 -0.34 6.72 5.95
CA SER A 381 0.99 7.23 5.58
C SER A 381 1.74 6.35 4.60
N GLY A 382 2.43 6.95 3.64
CA GLY A 382 3.27 6.26 2.66
C GLY A 382 4.77 6.32 2.97
N VAL A 383 5.57 6.32 1.90
CA VAL A 383 7.04 6.52 1.96
C VAL A 383 7.42 7.88 2.55
N PHE A 384 6.57 8.87 2.31
CA PHE A 384 6.58 10.15 2.99
C PHE A 384 5.29 10.29 3.79
N ASP A 385 5.42 10.76 5.01
CA ASP A 385 4.30 11.25 5.81
C ASP A 385 4.07 12.73 5.46
N ILE A 386 2.84 13.07 5.07
CA ILE A 386 2.42 14.42 4.70
C ILE A 386 1.40 15.04 5.66
N SER A 387 1.19 14.44 6.84
CA SER A 387 0.20 14.90 7.83
C SER A 387 0.38 16.36 8.28
N ASN A 388 1.59 16.91 8.16
CA ASN A 388 1.91 18.32 8.44
C ASN A 388 2.12 19.16 7.16
N ASN A 389 1.48 18.80 6.05
CA ASN A 389 1.59 19.46 4.73
C ASN A 389 3.00 19.54 4.13
N THR A 390 3.95 18.79 4.69
CA THR A 390 5.34 18.71 4.25
C THR A 390 5.73 17.24 4.13
N LEU A 391 6.53 16.89 3.11
CA LEU A 391 7.05 15.52 2.99
C LEU A 391 8.10 15.28 4.08
N ARG A 392 7.73 14.47 5.07
CA ARG A 392 8.64 13.90 6.06
C ARG A 392 8.97 12.46 5.64
N PRO A 393 10.25 12.10 5.41
CA PRO A 393 10.60 10.73 5.09
C PRO A 393 10.26 9.80 6.27
N THR A 394 9.84 8.59 5.93
CA THR A 394 9.54 7.54 6.90
C THR A 394 10.58 6.43 6.82
N ALA A 395 10.51 5.42 7.70
CA ALA A 395 11.41 4.27 7.62
C ALA A 395 11.28 3.52 6.26
N LEU A 396 10.12 3.59 5.59
CA LEU A 396 9.96 3.05 4.23
C LEU A 396 10.89 3.74 3.22
N SER A 397 11.15 5.04 3.36
CA SER A 397 12.07 5.77 2.48
C SER A 397 13.50 5.22 2.61
N THR A 398 13.96 4.90 3.82
CA THR A 398 15.27 4.28 4.03
C THR A 398 15.32 2.87 3.45
N MET A 399 14.30 2.06 3.75
CA MET A 399 14.21 0.71 3.20
C MET A 399 14.27 0.74 1.67
N MET A 400 13.44 1.58 1.04
CA MET A 400 13.42 1.76 -0.41
C MET A 400 14.79 2.17 -0.97
N LYS A 401 15.47 3.15 -0.35
CA LYS A 401 16.85 3.54 -0.71
C LYS A 401 17.84 2.39 -0.57
N GLY A 402 17.71 1.56 0.46
CA GLY A 402 18.53 0.38 0.71
C GLY A 402 18.35 -0.66 -0.41
N LEU A 403 17.09 -1.00 -0.71
CA LEU A 403 16.74 -1.97 -1.76
C LEU A 403 17.22 -1.50 -3.15
N ILE A 404 17.04 -0.22 -3.49
CA ILE A 404 17.54 0.38 -4.75
C ILE A 404 19.06 0.20 -4.91
N LYS A 405 19.81 0.28 -3.81
CA LYS A 405 21.27 0.10 -3.79
C LYS A 405 21.71 -1.36 -3.75
N GLY A 406 20.77 -2.31 -3.72
CA GLY A 406 21.04 -3.74 -3.55
C GLY A 406 21.55 -4.09 -2.15
N HIS A 407 21.29 -3.24 -1.16
CA HIS A 407 21.60 -3.55 0.24
C HIS A 407 20.45 -4.33 0.85
N ASN A 408 20.76 -5.35 1.65
CA ASN A 408 19.76 -5.95 2.52
C ASN A 408 19.39 -4.94 3.61
N TYR A 409 18.10 -4.61 3.68
CA TYR A 409 17.55 -3.79 4.76
C TYR A 409 17.10 -4.72 5.88
N ASP A 410 17.98 -4.92 6.85
CA ASP A 410 17.77 -5.82 7.98
C ASP A 410 17.73 -4.99 9.27
N ILE A 411 16.58 -4.99 9.93
CA ILE A 411 16.35 -4.29 11.19
C ILE A 411 15.58 -5.23 12.13
N PRO A 412 15.73 -5.08 13.47
CA PRO A 412 15.11 -5.99 14.44
C PRO A 412 13.60 -6.21 14.25
N LEU A 413 12.88 -5.17 13.81
CA LEU A 413 11.43 -5.22 13.58
C LEU A 413 11.01 -6.22 12.49
N LEU A 414 11.89 -6.50 11.53
CA LEU A 414 11.63 -7.39 10.38
C LEU A 414 11.79 -8.87 10.74
N ASN A 415 12.37 -9.18 11.90
CA ASN A 415 12.56 -10.54 12.40
C ASN A 415 11.34 -11.08 13.15
N LYS A 416 10.25 -10.31 13.18
CA LYS A 416 8.95 -10.74 13.69
C LYS A 416 7.94 -10.78 12.54
N PRO A 417 6.99 -11.74 12.55
CA PRO A 417 5.98 -11.87 11.51
C PRO A 417 5.07 -10.65 11.50
N GLY A 418 4.63 -10.27 10.29
CA GLY A 418 3.52 -9.34 10.15
C GLY A 418 2.24 -9.94 10.71
N PHE A 419 1.26 -9.10 11.03
CA PHE A 419 0.02 -9.55 11.68
C PHE A 419 -0.68 -10.65 10.87
N TRP A 420 -0.56 -10.67 9.54
CA TRP A 420 -1.14 -11.69 8.65
C TRP A 420 -0.57 -13.10 8.83
N LYS A 421 0.51 -13.25 9.61
CA LYS A 421 1.12 -14.55 9.95
C LYS A 421 0.94 -14.94 11.42
N ARG A 422 0.40 -14.04 12.25
CA ARG A 422 0.19 -14.27 13.70
C ARG A 422 -1.17 -14.87 13.99
N ALA A 423 -1.29 -15.61 15.09
CA ALA A 423 -2.57 -16.22 15.49
C ALA A 423 -3.65 -15.19 15.87
N ASP A 424 -3.26 -13.98 16.29
CA ASP A 424 -4.20 -12.90 16.64
C ASP A 424 -4.93 -12.28 15.44
N ARG A 425 -4.62 -12.72 14.22
CA ARG A 425 -5.32 -12.23 13.01
C ARG A 425 -6.71 -12.80 12.83
N PHE A 426 -6.99 -14.00 13.33
CA PHE A 426 -8.23 -14.71 12.99
C PHE A 426 -9.44 -14.04 13.62
N LEU A 427 -10.59 -14.09 12.93
CA LEU A 427 -11.84 -13.54 13.47
C LEU A 427 -12.19 -14.20 14.81
N LEU A 428 -12.84 -13.44 15.69
CA LEU A 428 -13.16 -13.87 17.05
C LEU A 428 -13.86 -15.24 17.12
N GLN A 429 -14.73 -15.56 16.15
CA GLN A 429 -15.43 -16.85 16.13
C GLN A 429 -14.48 -18.06 15.98
N TYR A 430 -13.29 -17.85 15.41
CA TYR A 430 -12.28 -18.91 15.23
C TYR A 430 -11.29 -19.00 16.39
N GLN A 431 -11.21 -17.96 17.23
CA GLN A 431 -10.22 -17.91 18.30
C GLN A 431 -10.44 -18.97 19.39
N SER A 432 -11.70 -19.36 19.68
CA SER A 432 -11.98 -20.41 20.67
C SER A 432 -11.53 -21.81 20.24
N GLU A 433 -11.56 -22.10 18.93
CA GLU A 433 -11.07 -23.38 18.39
C GLU A 433 -9.54 -23.42 18.36
N LEU A 434 -8.90 -22.28 18.07
CA LEU A 434 -7.44 -22.15 18.03
C LEU A 434 -6.78 -22.32 19.39
N VAL A 435 -7.38 -21.74 20.45
CA VAL A 435 -6.95 -21.92 21.85
C VAL A 435 -7.00 -23.40 22.27
N LEU A 436 -7.92 -24.19 21.71
CA LEU A 436 -8.00 -25.63 21.98
C LEU A 436 -6.99 -26.46 21.17
N SER A 437 -6.58 -25.98 19.99
CA SER A 437 -5.62 -26.66 19.11
C SER A 437 -4.14 -26.42 19.45
N GLY A 438 -3.84 -25.58 20.44
CA GLY A 438 -2.46 -25.34 20.88
C GLY A 438 -1.59 -24.65 19.82
N PHE A 439 -2.16 -23.70 19.07
CA PHE A 439 -1.36 -22.72 18.32
C PHE A 439 -0.62 -21.80 19.31
N ASP A 440 0.35 -22.37 20.01
CA ASP A 440 1.41 -21.58 20.61
C ASP A 440 2.23 -21.03 19.44
N ASP A 441 2.49 -19.72 19.44
CA ASP A 441 3.50 -19.09 18.58
C ASP A 441 4.86 -19.70 18.97
N GLU A 442 5.17 -20.92 18.49
CA GLU A 442 6.51 -21.50 18.47
C GLU A 442 7.33 -20.67 17.47
N MET A 443 7.70 -19.47 17.90
CA MET A 443 8.57 -18.58 17.17
C MET A 443 10.00 -18.78 17.66
N ASP A 444 10.93 -18.87 16.71
CA ASP A 444 12.37 -18.94 16.96
C ASP A 444 12.81 -17.99 18.09
N ASP A 445 13.41 -18.59 19.12
CA ASP A 445 14.00 -18.00 20.33
C ASP A 445 15.26 -17.15 20.02
N GLU A 446 15.43 -16.66 18.79
CA GLU A 446 16.54 -15.77 18.50
C GLU A 446 16.33 -14.42 19.20
N PRO A 447 17.31 -13.94 19.98
CA PRO A 447 17.20 -12.69 20.72
C PRO A 447 17.14 -11.50 19.74
N VAL A 448 15.92 -10.98 19.51
CA VAL A 448 15.69 -9.76 18.73
C VAL A 448 15.85 -8.55 19.63
N ALA A 449 16.65 -7.57 19.21
CA ALA A 449 16.86 -6.32 19.94
C ALA A 449 15.50 -5.65 20.28
N PRO A 450 15.23 -5.34 21.57
CA PRO A 450 13.94 -4.81 22.00
C PRO A 450 13.93 -3.28 22.08
N VAL A 451 12.76 -2.73 22.43
CA VAL A 451 12.63 -1.40 23.05
C VAL A 451 12.79 -1.56 24.56
N LEU A 452 13.60 -0.72 25.21
CA LEU A 452 13.55 -0.60 26.68
C LEU A 452 12.55 0.47 27.08
N ILE A 453 11.59 0.11 27.94
CA ILE A 453 10.61 1.03 28.52
C ILE A 453 10.99 1.23 30.00
N ILE A 454 11.42 2.44 30.33
CA ILE A 454 11.95 2.79 31.66
C ILE A 454 10.86 3.44 32.50
N GLU A 455 10.79 3.00 33.77
CA GLU A 455 9.71 3.27 34.72
C GLU A 455 8.46 2.44 34.43
N SER A 456 8.62 1.12 34.52
CA SER A 456 7.47 0.23 34.64
C SER A 456 6.64 0.66 35.83
N ASP A 457 5.31 0.52 35.74
CA ASP A 457 4.31 0.89 36.77
C ASP A 457 3.66 2.27 36.59
N THR A 458 3.90 2.95 35.46
CA THR A 458 3.06 4.09 35.04
C THR A 458 2.04 3.68 33.98
N ASP A 459 0.90 4.36 33.94
CA ASP A 459 -0.10 4.13 32.87
C ASP A 459 0.54 4.30 31.48
N LEU A 460 1.45 5.27 31.29
CA LEU A 460 2.09 5.53 30.00
C LEU A 460 3.05 4.40 29.61
N SER A 461 3.83 3.88 30.55
CA SER A 461 4.70 2.71 30.32
C SER A 461 3.88 1.48 29.92
N ASN A 462 2.72 1.27 30.57
CA ASN A 462 1.79 0.19 30.27
C ASN A 462 1.13 0.37 28.89
N ALA A 463 0.84 1.61 28.49
CA ALA A 463 0.31 1.91 27.17
C ALA A 463 1.34 1.60 26.06
N PHE A 464 2.62 1.95 26.27
CA PHE A 464 3.68 1.55 25.35
C PHE A 464 3.90 0.04 25.30
N ALA A 465 3.86 -0.65 26.44
CA ALA A 465 3.94 -2.11 26.49
C ALA A 465 2.78 -2.78 25.72
N THR A 466 1.56 -2.25 25.86
CA THR A 466 0.38 -2.70 25.12
C THR A 466 0.53 -2.45 23.62
N CYS A 467 1.01 -1.25 23.25
CA CYS A 467 1.33 -0.89 21.88
C CYS A 467 2.34 -1.89 21.27
N CYS A 468 3.47 -2.12 21.94
CA CYS A 468 4.49 -3.06 21.49
C CYS A 468 3.95 -4.48 21.32
N ARG A 469 3.16 -4.98 22.29
CA ARG A 469 2.55 -6.32 22.22
C ARG A 469 1.62 -6.46 21.01
N SER A 470 0.70 -5.51 20.81
CA SER A 470 -0.26 -5.54 19.69
C SER A 470 0.39 -5.47 18.30
N ARG A 471 1.61 -4.94 18.24
CA ARG A 471 2.38 -4.69 17.01
C ARG A 471 3.53 -5.69 16.80
N ALA A 472 3.63 -6.70 17.66
CA ALA A 472 4.75 -7.64 17.69
C ALA A 472 6.12 -6.93 17.66
N ILE A 473 6.27 -5.90 18.50
CA ILE A 473 7.53 -5.19 18.73
C ILE A 473 8.13 -5.76 20.02
N PRO A 474 9.33 -6.38 19.98
CA PRO A 474 9.99 -6.85 21.18
C PRO A 474 10.27 -5.70 22.15
N TYR A 475 9.96 -5.90 23.43
CA TYR A 475 10.16 -4.87 24.46
C TYR A 475 10.59 -5.49 25.79
N GLN A 476 11.27 -4.71 26.62
CA GLN A 476 11.57 -5.03 28.00
C GLN A 476 11.21 -3.85 28.89
N MET A 477 10.59 -4.12 30.04
CA MET A 477 10.21 -3.10 31.01
C MET A 477 11.21 -3.10 32.16
N VAL A 478 11.61 -1.91 32.59
CA VAL A 478 12.53 -1.72 33.72
C VAL A 478 11.82 -0.95 34.83
N SER A 479 11.58 -1.63 35.96
CA SER A 479 11.05 -0.99 37.18
C SER A 479 12.15 -0.28 37.94
N MET A 480 11.78 0.82 38.59
CA MET A 480 12.70 1.68 39.33
C MET A 480 12.46 1.62 40.85
N HIS A 481 11.82 0.56 41.35
CA HIS A 481 11.51 0.42 42.78
C HIS A 481 12.75 0.10 43.63
N GLY A 482 13.43 1.16 44.09
CA GLY A 482 14.46 1.13 45.14
C GLY A 482 15.10 2.51 45.36
N GLN A 483 14.65 3.24 46.40
CA GLN A 483 15.22 4.50 46.96
C GLN A 483 15.71 5.59 45.99
N ASP A 484 14.86 6.57 45.67
CA ASP A 484 15.15 7.98 45.25
C ASP A 484 16.25 8.28 44.20
N GLN A 485 16.89 7.28 43.60
CA GLN A 485 17.86 7.35 42.53
C GLN A 485 17.56 6.25 41.52
N ILE A 486 17.69 6.57 40.25
CA ILE A 486 17.69 5.53 39.21
C ILE A 486 18.82 4.54 39.54
N ASP A 487 18.51 3.24 39.58
CA ASP A 487 19.56 2.23 39.54
C ASP A 487 20.14 2.16 38.13
N TYR A 488 21.00 3.13 37.84
CA TYR A 488 21.67 3.28 36.55
C TYR A 488 22.50 2.07 36.19
N LEU A 489 22.97 1.31 37.19
CA LEU A 489 23.70 0.07 36.95
C LEU A 489 22.78 -0.94 36.29
N THR A 490 21.56 -1.13 36.82
CA THR A 490 20.55 -2.00 36.21
C THR A 490 20.19 -1.56 34.80
N VAL A 491 19.90 -0.27 34.56
CA VAL A 491 19.57 0.19 33.19
C VAL A 491 20.73 -0.02 32.22
N ARG A 492 21.97 0.20 32.70
CA ARG A 492 23.18 -0.01 31.90
C ARG A 492 23.42 -1.47 31.57
N GLU A 493 23.32 -2.36 32.56
CA GLU A 493 23.41 -3.80 32.38
C GLU A 493 22.37 -4.30 31.38
N MET A 494 21.12 -3.83 31.48
CA MET A 494 20.05 -4.18 30.54
C MET A 494 20.34 -3.65 29.13
N THR A 495 20.88 -2.45 29.00
CA THR A 495 21.22 -1.87 27.68
C THR A 495 22.38 -2.63 27.04
N GLU A 496 23.41 -2.99 27.82
CA GLU A 496 24.55 -3.80 27.37
C GLU A 496 24.13 -5.24 27.01
N LEU A 497 23.19 -5.83 27.78
CA LEU A 497 22.67 -7.17 27.56
C LEU A 497 21.76 -7.26 26.33
N TYR A 498 20.74 -6.40 26.26
CA TYR A 498 19.69 -6.49 25.23
C TYR A 498 19.99 -5.71 23.97
N LYS A 499 20.91 -4.74 24.01
CA LYS A 499 21.27 -3.85 22.89
C LYS A 499 20.02 -3.28 22.19
N PRO A 500 19.17 -2.55 22.93
CA PRO A 500 17.90 -2.09 22.40
C PRO A 500 18.10 -1.16 21.22
N TRP A 501 17.17 -1.18 20.27
CA TRP A 501 17.17 -0.19 19.18
C TRP A 501 16.53 1.14 19.60
N ALA A 502 15.72 1.14 20.67
CA ALA A 502 15.20 2.35 21.28
C ALA A 502 14.99 2.24 22.79
N VAL A 503 15.04 3.40 23.45
CA VAL A 503 14.76 3.60 24.86
C VAL A 503 13.62 4.60 25.00
N ILE A 504 12.56 4.24 25.71
CA ILE A 504 11.42 5.09 26.03
C ILE A 504 11.46 5.37 27.53
N SER A 505 11.59 6.63 27.93
CA SER A 505 11.61 7.04 29.33
C SER A 505 10.33 7.80 29.68
N THR A 506 9.54 7.25 30.62
CA THR A 506 8.32 7.91 31.12
C THR A 506 8.53 8.68 32.43
N ILE A 507 9.75 8.61 33.00
CA ILE A 507 10.12 9.10 34.34
C ILE A 507 9.67 10.54 34.61
N ALA A 508 9.76 11.41 33.61
CA ALA A 508 9.44 12.83 33.76
C ALA A 508 7.97 13.18 33.41
N TYR A 509 7.15 12.19 33.03
CA TYR A 509 5.78 12.43 32.58
C TYR A 509 4.89 12.95 33.72
N ASN A 510 4.83 12.23 34.84
CA ASN A 510 3.95 12.53 35.99
C ASN A 510 4.67 13.20 37.18
N THR A 511 5.99 13.39 37.11
CA THR A 511 6.81 13.90 38.22
C THR A 511 7.36 15.30 37.93
N ASN A 512 8.10 15.86 38.89
CA ASN A 512 8.84 17.10 38.67
C ASN A 512 10.13 16.78 37.90
N PHE A 513 10.15 17.06 36.59
CA PHE A 513 11.29 16.78 35.69
C PHE A 513 12.65 17.29 36.20
N ARG A 514 12.67 18.34 37.05
CA ARG A 514 13.92 18.87 37.63
C ARG A 514 14.62 17.86 38.54
N LYS A 515 13.87 16.91 39.11
CA LYS A 515 14.43 15.81 39.92
C LYS A 515 15.09 14.72 39.08
N HIS A 516 14.82 14.70 37.78
CA HIS A 516 15.24 13.63 36.86
C HIS A 516 16.18 14.16 35.76
N THR A 517 16.82 15.33 35.96
CA THR A 517 17.65 15.93 34.91
C THR A 517 18.91 15.12 34.68
N SER A 518 19.63 14.71 35.73
CA SER A 518 20.84 13.89 35.62
C SER A 518 20.53 12.52 34.98
N GLU A 519 19.36 11.99 35.33
CA GLU A 519 18.78 10.75 34.84
C GLU A 519 18.64 10.74 33.34
N LEU A 520 17.99 11.76 32.81
CA LEU A 520 17.74 11.88 31.38
C LEU A 520 19.04 12.13 30.59
N MET A 521 20.02 12.83 31.18
CA MET A 521 21.34 13.01 30.54
C MET A 521 22.11 11.68 30.44
N ASN A 522 22.12 10.89 31.51
CA ASN A 522 22.77 9.58 31.50
C ASN A 522 22.11 8.62 30.51
N LEU A 523 20.77 8.65 30.41
CA LEU A 523 20.04 7.87 29.41
C LEU A 523 20.42 8.30 27.98
N ALA A 524 20.53 9.61 27.73
CA ALA A 524 20.98 10.12 26.44
C ALA A 524 22.41 9.67 26.11
N ASP A 525 23.36 9.79 27.05
CA ASP A 525 24.73 9.31 26.86
C ASP A 525 24.78 7.80 26.55
N MET A 526 23.98 7.00 27.26
CA MET A 526 23.90 5.55 27.02
C MET A 526 23.26 5.20 25.68
N SER A 527 22.21 5.91 25.29
CA SER A 527 21.56 5.77 23.98
C SER A 527 22.55 6.06 22.85
N VAL A 528 23.35 7.12 22.97
CA VAL A 528 24.43 7.44 22.02
C VAL A 528 25.47 6.32 21.97
N GLN A 529 25.91 5.80 23.12
CA GLN A 529 26.91 4.72 23.19
C GLN A 529 26.43 3.40 22.56
N ASN A 530 25.13 3.10 22.64
CA ASN A 530 24.55 1.87 22.13
C ASN A 530 23.87 2.02 20.77
N ASN A 531 23.94 3.21 20.15
CA ASN A 531 23.24 3.53 18.91
C ASN A 531 21.74 3.23 18.98
N SER A 532 21.12 3.56 20.12
CA SER A 532 19.70 3.42 20.39
C SER A 532 19.01 4.77 20.29
N GLN A 533 17.83 4.81 19.69
CA GLN A 533 17.02 6.03 19.70
C GLN A 533 16.43 6.31 21.09
N LEU A 534 16.36 7.56 21.52
CA LEU A 534 15.74 7.95 22.80
C LEU A 534 14.42 8.70 22.58
N LEU A 535 13.39 8.32 23.33
CA LEU A 535 12.11 9.03 23.48
C LEU A 535 11.90 9.45 24.93
N VAL A 536 11.68 10.75 25.15
CA VAL A 536 11.43 11.35 26.47
C VAL A 536 10.23 12.30 26.43
N PHE A 537 9.57 12.46 27.57
CA PHE A 537 8.41 13.34 27.73
C PHE A 537 8.75 14.52 28.65
N LEU A 538 8.98 15.70 28.08
CA LEU A 538 9.49 16.89 28.79
C LEU A 538 8.83 18.17 28.27
N PRO A 539 8.62 19.19 29.12
CA PRO A 539 8.10 20.48 28.66
C PRO A 539 9.11 21.19 27.73
N ASP A 540 8.61 21.78 26.64
CA ASP A 540 9.39 22.24 25.45
C ASP A 540 10.37 23.40 25.69
N ASN A 541 10.54 23.86 26.93
CA ASN A 541 11.44 24.98 27.28
C ASN A 541 12.17 24.78 28.61
N ALA A 542 12.34 23.52 29.05
CA ALA A 542 13.18 23.23 30.20
C ALA A 542 14.67 23.32 29.85
N GLY A 543 15.51 23.84 30.75
CA GLY A 543 16.98 23.72 30.61
C GLY A 543 17.45 22.25 30.47
N CYS A 544 16.63 21.30 30.92
CA CYS A 544 16.81 19.87 30.69
C CYS A 544 16.71 19.49 29.19
N THR A 545 15.74 20.02 28.43
CA THR A 545 15.62 19.82 26.98
C THR A 545 16.89 20.27 26.25
N ILE A 546 17.39 21.46 26.59
CA ILE A 546 18.62 22.02 25.98
C ILE A 546 19.84 21.15 26.32
N GLY A 547 19.96 20.68 27.56
CA GLY A 547 21.06 19.80 27.95
C GLY A 547 20.99 18.45 27.22
N LEU A 548 19.80 17.89 27.07
CA LEU A 548 19.58 16.60 26.45
C LEU A 548 19.91 16.64 24.96
N LEU A 549 19.45 17.68 24.24
CA LEU A 549 19.75 17.88 22.83
C LEU A 549 21.23 18.22 22.56
N LYS A 550 22.00 18.65 23.57
CA LYS A 550 23.46 18.79 23.43
C LYS A 550 24.17 17.44 23.44
N ILE A 551 23.63 16.46 24.16
CA ILE A 551 24.18 15.10 24.24
C ILE A 551 23.71 14.29 23.03
N MET A 552 22.40 14.31 22.78
CA MET A 552 21.74 13.56 21.73
C MET A 552 20.85 14.50 20.91
N PRO A 553 21.41 15.16 19.87
CA PRO A 553 20.68 16.13 19.04
C PRO A 553 19.43 15.58 18.36
N ASP A 554 19.41 14.27 18.15
CA ASP A 554 18.34 13.51 17.53
C ASP A 554 17.43 12.81 18.55
N ALA A 555 17.48 13.14 19.84
CA ALA A 555 16.50 12.62 20.79
C ALA A 555 15.07 13.04 20.40
N MET A 556 14.09 12.15 20.57
CA MET A 556 12.68 12.46 20.37
C MET A 556 12.11 13.00 21.68
N ILE A 557 11.66 14.25 21.67
CA ILE A 557 11.12 14.93 22.85
C ILE A 557 9.65 15.25 22.56
N VAL A 558 8.76 14.72 23.40
CA VAL A 558 7.34 15.03 23.36
C VAL A 558 7.03 16.06 24.43
N ASP A 559 6.48 17.21 24.02
CA ASP A 559 6.01 18.22 24.96
C ASP A 559 4.81 17.70 25.75
N ARG A 560 5.05 17.31 26.99
CA ARG A 560 3.98 16.83 27.88
C ARG A 560 2.92 17.89 28.17
N LEU A 561 3.23 19.19 28.03
CA LEU A 561 2.26 20.27 28.24
C LEU A 561 1.28 20.42 27.06
N GLN A 562 1.66 19.91 25.89
CA GLN A 562 0.78 19.81 24.72
C GLN A 562 0.04 18.48 24.67
N CYS A 563 0.36 17.55 25.57
CA CYS A 563 -0.39 16.31 25.75
C CYS A 563 -1.60 16.58 26.68
N SER A 564 -2.76 16.04 26.32
CA SER A 564 -3.90 15.97 27.24
C SER A 564 -3.52 15.18 28.51
N ALA A 565 -4.19 15.45 29.63
CA ALA A 565 -3.94 14.74 30.90
C ALA A 565 -4.08 13.21 30.77
N GLU A 566 -4.92 12.76 29.83
CA GLU A 566 -5.03 11.36 29.38
C GLU A 566 -4.57 11.27 27.92
N TYR A 567 -3.61 10.40 27.63
CA TYR A 567 -3.19 10.09 26.25
C TYR A 567 -4.08 8.96 25.69
N SER A 568 -4.41 9.06 24.41
CA SER A 568 -5.19 8.06 23.68
C SER A 568 -4.28 6.95 23.10
N PRO A 569 -4.80 5.74 22.86
CA PRO A 569 -4.09 4.70 22.11
C PRO A 569 -3.58 5.19 20.75
N VAL A 570 -4.31 6.10 20.09
CA VAL A 570 -3.91 6.71 18.81
C VAL A 570 -2.63 7.53 18.95
N GLN A 571 -2.50 8.32 20.03
CA GLN A 571 -1.29 9.12 20.28
C GLN A 571 -0.06 8.25 20.55
N VAL A 572 -0.20 7.20 21.37
CA VAL A 572 0.90 6.27 21.67
C VAL A 572 1.38 5.58 20.39
N ASN A 573 0.45 5.13 19.55
CA ASN A 573 0.78 4.53 18.26
C ASN A 573 1.53 5.50 17.34
N ARG A 574 1.10 6.76 17.29
CA ARG A 574 1.78 7.81 16.52
C ARG A 574 3.20 8.07 17.03
N TRP A 575 3.40 8.11 18.36
CA TRP A 575 4.74 8.26 18.92
C TRP A 575 5.64 7.07 18.60
N MET A 576 5.09 5.86 18.62
CA MET A 576 5.82 4.66 18.21
C MET A 576 6.19 4.69 16.71
N ASP A 577 5.28 5.09 15.82
CA ASP A 577 5.59 5.24 14.39
C ASP A 577 6.69 6.28 14.14
N LEU A 578 6.64 7.42 14.85
CA LEU A 578 7.69 8.44 14.79
C LEU A 578 9.02 7.93 15.37
N LEU A 579 8.99 7.13 16.44
CA LEU A 579 10.17 6.53 17.04
C LEU A 579 10.83 5.54 16.07
N ILE A 580 10.05 4.72 15.38
CA ILE A 580 10.53 3.80 14.33
C ILE A 580 11.10 4.59 13.15
N ASP A 581 10.40 5.64 12.71
CA ASP A 581 10.89 6.53 11.66
C ASP A 581 12.19 7.24 12.06
N LYS A 582 12.42 7.51 13.35
CA LYS A 582 13.65 8.15 13.82
C LYS A 582 14.80 7.15 14.00
N ALA A 583 14.50 5.96 14.51
CA ALA A 583 15.49 4.90 14.71
C ALA A 583 15.97 4.27 13.38
N PHE A 584 15.08 4.19 12.38
CA PHE A 584 15.36 3.47 11.13
C PHE A 584 15.13 4.31 9.86
N GLY A 585 14.57 5.51 9.99
CA GLY A 585 14.49 6.48 8.90
C GLY A 585 15.75 7.34 8.79
N ALA A 586 16.05 7.82 7.59
CA ALA A 586 17.00 8.90 7.40
C ALA A 586 16.29 10.22 7.77
N ILE A 587 16.34 10.60 9.04
CA ILE A 587 15.88 11.93 9.46
C ILE A 587 17.09 12.86 9.40
N ASP A 588 17.13 13.76 8.41
CA ASP A 588 17.85 15.01 8.57
C ASP A 588 17.22 15.71 9.78
N ALA A 589 17.98 15.87 10.86
CA ALA A 589 17.52 16.45 12.12
C ALA A 589 16.79 17.79 11.85
N ALA A 590 15.47 17.79 12.06
CA ALA A 590 14.62 18.97 12.00
C ALA A 590 13.80 19.04 13.29
#